data_AF-A0A5C8P1H4-F1
#
_entry.id   AF-A0A5C8P1H4-F1
#
_cell.length_a   1.000
_cell.length_b   1.000
_cell.length_c   1.000
_cell.angle_alpha   90.00
_cell.angle_beta   90.00
_cell.angle_gamma   90.00
#
_symmetry.space_group_name_H-M   'P 1'
#
loop_
_entity.id
_entity.type
_entity.pdbx_description
1 polymer ?
#
loop_
_entity_poly.entity_id
_entity_poly.type
_entity_poly.pdbx_seq_one_letter_code
_entity_poly.pdbx_strand_id
1 'polypeptide(L)'
;MEYCRHKIAESKYFFEKLESLEKEGQLLEFTYNLSAFLSATRSISSYVQDKAKKKKEVQTVIDVIEKDKIIRFLVKQRNYTVHRKQLKLSASANADLYSSITVNPKESIEVETYNINDEGDEIVQLTQVEPEYYNVSYIQKDSSPTISYQFIFDEWKGSEDILYLCGYYLNWLEQFVSEMRNKGYIN
;
A
#
# COMPACT_ATOMS: atom_id res chain seq x y z
N MET A 1 12.48 -11.39 29.58
CA MET A 1 12.79 -10.84 28.24
C MET A 1 12.31 -11.69 27.07
N GLU A 2 12.36 -13.02 27.18
CA GLU A 2 11.93 -13.93 26.10
C GLU A 2 10.50 -13.68 25.61
N TYR A 3 9.57 -13.42 26.53
CA TYR A 3 8.18 -13.09 26.20
C TYR A 3 8.04 -11.87 25.28
N CYS A 4 8.64 -10.72 25.65
CA CYS A 4 8.56 -9.52 24.82
C CYS A 4 9.21 -9.74 23.45
N ARG A 5 10.34 -10.45 23.39
CA ARG A 5 10.98 -10.79 22.10
C ARG A 5 10.07 -11.64 21.22
N HIS A 6 9.46 -12.68 21.78
CA HIS A 6 8.51 -13.52 21.07
C HIS A 6 7.32 -12.71 20.56
N LYS A 7 6.74 -11.84 21.39
CA LYS A 7 5.60 -11.00 21.00
C LYS A 7 5.95 -9.93 19.96
N ILE A 8 7.17 -9.38 19.98
CA ILE A 8 7.65 -8.50 18.91
C ILE A 8 7.79 -9.29 17.61
N ALA A 9 8.39 -10.49 17.65
CA ALA A 9 8.51 -11.34 16.46
C ALA A 9 7.15 -11.74 15.89
N GLU A 10 6.20 -12.12 16.74
CA GLU A 10 4.80 -12.40 16.36
C GLU A 10 4.13 -11.16 15.73
N SER A 11 4.36 -9.97 16.29
CA SER A 11 3.84 -8.73 15.72
C SER A 11 4.46 -8.42 14.35
N LYS A 12 5.76 -8.67 14.17
CA LYS A 12 6.43 -8.52 12.86
C LYS A 12 5.87 -9.47 11.81
N TYR A 13 5.65 -10.73 12.19
CA TYR A 13 5.02 -11.72 11.31
C TYR A 13 3.65 -11.24 10.80
N PHE A 14 2.78 -10.75 11.70
CA PHE A 14 1.48 -10.24 11.29
C PHE A 14 1.60 -8.97 10.44
N PHE A 15 2.59 -8.11 10.72
CA PHE A 15 2.84 -6.92 9.91
C PHE A 15 3.25 -7.24 8.48
N GLU A 16 4.19 -8.16 8.28
CA GLU A 16 4.59 -8.64 6.93
C GLU A 16 3.38 -9.23 6.18
N LYS A 17 2.50 -9.93 6.90
CA LYS A 17 1.26 -10.46 6.31
C LYS A 17 0.30 -9.35 5.90
N LEU A 18 0.17 -8.27 6.68
CA LEU A 18 -0.63 -7.10 6.32
C LEU A 18 -0.12 -6.43 5.05
N GLU A 19 1.20 -6.27 4.90
CA GLU A 19 1.81 -5.68 3.69
C GLU A 19 1.49 -6.50 2.43
N SER A 20 1.46 -7.82 2.57
CA SER A 20 1.09 -8.72 1.47
C SER A 20 -0.40 -8.64 1.14
N LEU A 21 -1.25 -8.64 2.17
CA LEU A 21 -2.71 -8.59 2.02
C LEU A 21 -3.22 -7.25 1.47
N GLU A 22 -2.52 -6.14 1.74
CA GLU A 22 -2.82 -4.84 1.14
C GLU A 22 -2.63 -4.87 -0.37
N LYS A 23 -1.54 -5.45 -0.87
CA LYS A 23 -1.31 -5.60 -2.32
C LYS A 23 -2.40 -6.45 -2.99
N GLU A 24 -2.94 -7.43 -2.27
CA GLU A 24 -3.99 -8.34 -2.75
C GLU A 24 -5.41 -7.76 -2.60
N GLY A 25 -5.60 -6.67 -1.85
CA GLY A 25 -6.92 -6.08 -1.61
C GLY A 25 -7.86 -6.93 -0.75
N GLN A 26 -7.33 -7.88 0.02
CA GLN A 26 -8.12 -8.82 0.84
C GLN A 26 -8.54 -8.20 2.17
N LEU A 27 -9.59 -7.37 2.15
CA LEU A 27 -10.04 -6.60 3.32
C LEU A 27 -10.36 -7.46 4.56
N LEU A 28 -11.00 -8.62 4.38
CA LEU A 28 -11.45 -9.45 5.49
C LEU A 28 -10.27 -10.09 6.22
N GLU A 29 -9.38 -10.73 5.45
CA GLU A 29 -8.13 -11.33 5.92
C GLU A 29 -7.23 -10.25 6.53
N PHE A 30 -7.15 -9.08 5.91
CA PHE A 30 -6.41 -7.93 6.44
C PHE A 30 -6.96 -7.53 7.82
N THR A 31 -8.29 -7.42 7.96
CA THR A 31 -8.93 -7.08 9.24
C THR A 31 -8.61 -8.09 10.35
N TYR A 32 -8.60 -9.39 10.04
CA TYR A 32 -8.25 -10.42 11.01
C TYR A 32 -6.77 -10.37 11.42
N ASN A 33 -5.86 -10.21 10.46
CA ASN A 33 -4.44 -10.09 10.75
C ASN A 33 -4.12 -8.80 11.51
N LEU A 34 -4.85 -7.72 11.26
CA LEU A 34 -4.72 -6.48 12.00
C LEU A 34 -5.16 -6.64 13.46
N SER A 35 -6.27 -7.34 13.69
CA SER A 35 -6.70 -7.69 15.05
C SER A 35 -5.68 -8.54 15.80
N ALA A 36 -5.07 -9.52 15.12
CA ALA A 36 -4.01 -10.35 15.67
C ALA A 36 -2.75 -9.53 15.99
N PHE A 37 -2.32 -8.66 15.07
CA PHE A 37 -1.23 -7.70 15.28
C PHE A 37 -1.45 -6.82 16.51
N LEU A 38 -2.62 -6.18 16.62
CA LEU A 38 -2.96 -5.32 17.75
C LEU A 38 -3.04 -6.09 19.07
N SER A 39 -3.40 -7.37 19.03
CA SER A 39 -3.43 -8.23 20.20
C SER A 39 -2.03 -8.62 20.66
N ALA A 40 -1.14 -8.97 19.73
CA ALA A 40 0.26 -9.28 20.01
C ALA A 40 1.01 -8.07 20.59
N THR A 41 0.86 -6.90 19.96
CA THR A 41 1.50 -5.64 20.41
C THR A 41 1.04 -5.21 21.80
N ARG A 42 -0.27 -5.27 22.09
CA ARG A 42 -0.79 -4.97 23.43
C ARG A 42 -0.18 -5.87 24.49
N SER A 43 -0.06 -7.17 24.22
CA SER A 43 0.42 -8.13 25.21
C SER A 43 1.79 -7.76 25.78
N ILE A 44 2.63 -7.08 24.98
CA ILE A 44 3.90 -6.49 25.43
C ILE A 44 3.65 -5.37 26.45
N SER A 45 2.82 -4.38 26.12
CA SER A 45 2.52 -3.26 27.03
C SER A 45 1.90 -3.73 28.35
N SER A 46 0.96 -4.68 28.30
CA SER A 46 0.35 -5.28 29.50
C SER A 46 1.38 -6.05 30.33
N TYR A 47 2.24 -6.85 29.69
CA TYR A 47 3.32 -7.54 30.40
C TYR A 47 4.26 -6.57 31.11
N VAL A 48 4.65 -5.47 30.46
CA VAL A 48 5.50 -4.45 31.09
C VAL A 48 4.81 -3.80 32.29
N GLN A 49 3.51 -3.48 32.17
CA GLN A 49 2.72 -2.94 33.28
C GLN A 49 2.64 -3.93 34.45
N ASP A 50 2.43 -5.23 34.18
CA ASP A 50 2.36 -6.27 35.20
C ASP A 50 3.70 -6.50 35.92
N LYS A 51 4.83 -6.23 35.24
CA LYS A 51 6.17 -6.34 35.82
C LYS A 51 6.61 -5.11 36.60
N ALA A 52 6.01 -3.95 36.33
CA ALA A 52 6.21 -2.76 37.14
C ALA A 52 5.64 -2.98 38.55
N LYS A 53 6.50 -3.00 39.57
CA LYS A 53 6.12 -3.39 40.94
C LYS A 53 5.45 -2.25 41.69
N LYS A 54 5.85 -1.01 41.42
CA LYS A 54 5.36 0.18 42.13
C LYS A 54 4.30 0.88 41.32
N LYS A 55 3.29 1.43 42.00
CA LYS A 55 2.25 2.27 41.37
C LYS A 55 2.83 3.41 40.51
N LYS A 56 3.94 4.02 40.96
CA LYS A 56 4.65 5.08 40.21
C LYS A 56 5.28 4.57 38.90
N GLU A 57 5.78 3.34 38.90
CA GLU A 57 6.38 2.71 37.71
C GLU A 57 5.29 2.37 36.69
N VAL A 58 4.16 1.80 37.14
CA VAL A 58 2.97 1.56 36.30
C VAL A 58 2.48 2.86 35.67
N GLN A 59 2.36 3.94 36.47
CA GLN A 59 1.97 5.24 35.93
C GLN A 59 2.95 5.76 34.89
N THR A 60 4.27 5.60 35.12
CA THR A 60 5.29 6.00 34.14
C THR A 60 5.10 5.26 32.80
N VAL A 61 4.76 3.97 32.84
CA VAL A 61 4.48 3.18 31.63
C VAL A 61 3.25 3.71 30.90
N ILE A 62 2.17 4.01 31.65
CA ILE A 62 0.94 4.58 31.09
C ILE A 62 1.23 5.94 30.44
N ASP A 63 1.98 6.81 31.12
CA ASP A 63 2.31 8.15 30.63
C ASP A 63 3.10 8.09 29.31
N VAL A 64 4.03 7.13 29.18
CA VAL A 64 4.80 6.92 27.95
C VAL A 64 3.90 6.49 26.78
N ILE A 65 2.91 5.62 27.04
CA ILE A 65 1.91 5.20 26.04
C ILE A 65 0.98 6.36 25.67
N GLU A 66 0.52 7.15 26.64
CA GLU A 66 -0.45 8.21 26.42
C GLU A 66 0.13 9.47 25.75
N LYS A 67 1.45 9.68 25.89
CA LYS A 67 2.18 10.79 25.29
C LYS A 67 2.16 10.75 23.77
N ASP A 68 2.24 9.57 23.17
CA ASP A 68 2.25 9.40 21.72
C ASP A 68 0.82 9.21 21.18
N LYS A 69 0.41 10.11 20.26
CA LYS A 69 -0.96 10.11 19.71
C LYS A 69 -1.29 8.82 18.94
N ILE A 70 -0.32 8.26 18.20
CA ILE A 70 -0.51 7.08 17.36
C ILE A 70 -0.62 5.85 18.26
N ILE A 71 0.31 5.71 19.19
CA ILE A 71 0.34 4.58 20.12
C ILE A 71 -0.92 4.56 20.97
N ARG A 72 -1.30 5.70 21.54
CA ARG A 72 -2.54 5.86 22.30
C ARG A 72 -3.77 5.47 21.47
N PHE A 73 -3.80 5.83 20.19
CA PHE A 73 -4.88 5.46 19.28
C PHE A 73 -4.93 3.95 19.04
N LEU A 74 -3.83 3.30 18.66
CA LEU A 74 -3.78 1.86 18.38
C LEU A 74 -4.11 1.01 19.62
N VAL A 75 -3.65 1.43 20.80
CA VAL A 75 -4.02 0.79 22.08
C VAL A 75 -5.54 0.90 22.34
N LYS A 76 -6.17 2.03 21.99
CA LYS A 76 -7.63 2.21 22.10
C LYS A 76 -8.39 1.36 21.09
N GLN A 77 -7.92 1.25 19.85
CA GLN A 77 -8.57 0.42 18.82
C GLN A 77 -8.70 -1.04 19.28
N ARG A 78 -7.66 -1.61 19.91
CA ARG A 78 -7.77 -2.95 20.51
C ARG A 78 -8.79 -3.01 21.65
N ASN A 79 -8.75 -2.06 22.60
CA ASN A 79 -9.71 -2.02 23.71
C ASN A 79 -11.15 -2.08 23.20
N TYR A 80 -11.44 -1.39 22.11
CA TYR A 80 -12.73 -1.44 21.46
C TYR A 80 -13.04 -2.83 20.88
N THR A 81 -12.10 -3.44 20.15
CA THR A 81 -12.27 -4.76 19.53
C THR A 81 -12.53 -5.89 20.53
N VAL A 82 -11.88 -5.87 21.68
CA VAL A 82 -12.03 -6.95 22.68
C VAL A 82 -13.36 -6.90 23.44
N HIS A 83 -14.02 -5.74 23.47
CA HIS A 83 -15.21 -5.57 24.28
C HIS A 83 -16.51 -5.42 23.49
N ARG A 84 -16.48 -4.96 22.22
CA ARG A 84 -17.72 -4.42 21.63
C ARG A 84 -17.97 -4.68 20.15
N LYS A 85 -16.99 -4.67 19.24
CA LYS A 85 -17.26 -4.74 17.77
C LYS A 85 -16.00 -5.06 16.95
N GLN A 86 -16.19 -5.58 15.74
CA GLN A 86 -15.12 -5.69 14.73
C GLN A 86 -14.53 -4.30 14.42
N LEU A 87 -13.24 -4.26 14.07
CA LEU A 87 -12.57 -3.04 13.61
C LEU A 87 -13.29 -2.54 12.36
N LYS A 88 -13.65 -1.25 12.36
CA LYS A 88 -14.23 -0.60 11.18
C LYS A 88 -13.11 -0.02 10.34
N LEU A 89 -12.91 -0.62 9.18
CA LEU A 89 -11.88 -0.24 8.23
C LEU A 89 -12.54 0.19 6.93
N SER A 90 -11.96 1.21 6.29
CA SER A 90 -12.27 1.61 4.93
C SER A 90 -11.12 1.22 4.01
N ALA A 91 -11.46 0.82 2.79
CA ALA A 91 -10.50 0.52 1.73
C ALA A 91 -10.66 1.56 0.61
N SER A 92 -9.56 2.16 0.17
CA SER A 92 -9.51 2.91 -1.08
C SER A 92 -8.74 2.08 -2.11
N ALA A 93 -9.25 2.04 -3.34
CA ALA A 93 -8.57 1.40 -4.47
C ALA A 93 -8.22 2.48 -5.49
N ASN A 94 -6.92 2.59 -5.80
CA ASN A 94 -6.43 3.47 -6.85
C ASN A 94 -6.10 2.63 -8.07
N ALA A 95 -6.72 2.94 -9.21
CA ALA A 95 -6.52 2.23 -10.47
C ALA A 95 -5.86 3.14 -11.49
N ASP A 96 -4.63 2.82 -11.87
CA ASP A 96 -3.92 3.52 -12.94
C ASP A 96 -4.32 2.92 -14.29
N LEU A 97 -5.05 3.71 -15.10
CA LEU A 97 -5.56 3.31 -16.41
C LEU A 97 -4.70 3.89 -17.53
N TYR A 98 -4.17 3.02 -18.38
CA TYR A 98 -3.45 3.41 -19.59
C TYR A 98 -4.37 3.25 -20.81
N SER A 99 -4.50 4.30 -21.62
CA SER A 99 -5.24 4.26 -22.88
C SER A 99 -4.32 4.69 -24.03
N SER A 100 -4.30 3.91 -25.11
CA SER A 100 -3.62 4.27 -26.35
C SER A 100 -4.64 4.52 -27.46
N ILE A 101 -4.51 5.65 -28.15
CA ILE A 101 -5.26 5.95 -29.37
C ILE A 101 -4.32 5.74 -30.55
N THR A 102 -4.63 4.76 -31.39
CA THR A 102 -3.93 4.57 -32.67
C THR A 102 -4.66 5.35 -33.75
N VAL A 103 -3.97 6.30 -34.38
CA VAL A 103 -4.47 7.01 -35.56
C VAL A 103 -3.81 6.39 -36.79
N ASN A 104 -4.63 5.82 -37.67
CA ASN A 104 -4.19 5.32 -38.97
C ASN A 104 -4.59 6.36 -40.04
N PRO A 105 -3.71 7.30 -40.42
CA PRO A 105 -4.01 8.20 -41.53
C PRO A 105 -4.13 7.40 -42.82
N LYS A 106 -5.23 7.61 -43.57
CA LYS A 106 -5.36 7.08 -44.93
C LYS A 106 -4.74 8.09 -45.88
N GLU A 107 -3.46 7.93 -46.17
CA GLU A 107 -2.78 8.73 -47.20
C GLU A 107 -2.82 7.99 -48.54
N SER A 108 -3.08 8.72 -49.61
CA SER A 108 -2.96 8.24 -50.99
C SER A 108 -1.97 9.14 -51.72
N ILE A 109 -1.07 8.54 -52.51
CA ILE A 109 -0.15 9.29 -53.36
C ILE A 109 -0.68 9.19 -54.79
N GLU A 110 -0.92 10.34 -55.41
CA GLU A 110 -1.24 10.45 -56.84
C GLU A 110 0.03 10.86 -57.58
N VAL A 111 0.45 10.03 -58.54
CA VAL A 111 1.61 10.31 -59.41
C VAL A 111 1.09 10.59 -60.81
N GLU A 112 1.32 11.81 -61.28
CA GLU A 112 1.10 12.20 -62.67
C GLU A 112 2.39 12.01 -63.47
N THR A 113 2.35 11.14 -64.48
CA THR A 113 3.47 10.95 -65.42
C THR A 113 3.12 11.55 -66.77
N TYR A 114 4.02 12.35 -67.32
CA TYR A 114 3.87 13.00 -68.62
C TYR A 114 4.77 12.29 -69.63
N ASN A 115 4.19 11.70 -70.67
CA ASN A 115 4.93 11.08 -71.78
C ASN A 115 4.54 11.75 -73.09
N ILE A 116 5.48 11.86 -74.02
CA ILE A 116 5.20 12.38 -75.36
C ILE A 116 5.11 11.19 -76.31
N ASN A 117 4.01 11.06 -77.06
CA ASN A 117 3.86 9.99 -78.05
C ASN A 117 4.71 10.28 -79.32
N ASP A 118 4.79 9.32 -80.24
CA ASP A 118 5.54 9.47 -81.49
C ASP A 118 5.00 10.61 -82.39
N GLU A 119 3.81 11.13 -82.10
CA GLU A 119 3.14 12.23 -82.80
C GLU A 119 3.41 13.61 -82.15
N GLY A 120 4.07 13.65 -80.99
CA GLY A 120 4.41 14.88 -80.27
C GLY A 120 3.37 15.35 -79.25
N ASP A 121 2.30 14.58 -79.00
CA ASP A 121 1.26 14.91 -78.02
C ASP A 121 1.66 14.47 -76.62
N GLU A 122 1.37 15.32 -75.62
CA GLU A 122 1.50 14.98 -74.20
C GLU A 122 0.36 14.05 -73.75
N ILE A 123 0.74 12.88 -73.24
CA ILE A 123 -0.16 11.91 -72.59
C ILE A 123 0.08 12.00 -71.08
N VAL A 124 -0.99 12.30 -70.33
CA VAL A 124 -0.99 12.26 -68.87
C VAL A 124 -1.46 10.88 -68.41
N GLN A 125 -0.59 10.17 -67.69
CA GLN A 125 -0.95 8.93 -67.02
C GLN A 125 -1.02 9.18 -65.51
N LEU A 126 -2.23 9.11 -64.96
CA LEU A 126 -2.48 9.13 -63.53
C LEU A 126 -2.31 7.71 -62.97
N THR A 127 -1.36 7.55 -62.05
CA THR A 127 -1.21 6.33 -61.27
C THR A 127 -1.45 6.64 -59.81
N GLN A 128 -2.47 6.01 -59.22
CA GLN A 128 -2.70 6.06 -57.79
C GLN A 128 -1.95 4.91 -57.13
N VAL A 129 -1.08 5.22 -56.18
CA VAL A 129 -0.32 4.21 -55.43
C VAL A 129 -0.71 4.33 -53.96
N GLU A 130 -1.20 3.23 -53.38
CA GLU A 130 -1.30 3.13 -51.92
C GLU A 130 0.11 2.95 -51.36
N PRO A 131 0.60 3.84 -50.47
CA PRO A 131 1.91 3.68 -49.88
C PRO A 131 1.97 2.40 -49.04
N GLU A 132 3.08 1.66 -49.12
CA GLU A 132 3.33 0.53 -48.23
C GLU A 132 3.62 1.06 -46.83
N TYR A 133 2.64 0.96 -45.94
CA TYR A 133 2.84 1.26 -44.52
C TYR A 133 3.57 0.09 -43.87
N TYR A 134 4.82 0.31 -43.45
CA TYR A 134 5.46 -0.57 -42.48
C TYR A 134 4.74 -0.36 -41.15
N ASN A 135 4.01 -1.38 -40.69
CA ASN A 135 3.44 -1.40 -39.34
C ASN A 135 4.58 -1.20 -38.35
N VAL A 136 4.76 0.02 -37.85
CA VAL A 136 5.61 0.28 -36.70
C VAL A 136 4.85 -0.31 -35.53
N SER A 137 5.13 -1.57 -35.19
CA SER A 137 4.57 -2.16 -33.99
C SER A 137 5.17 -1.40 -32.81
N TYR A 138 4.42 -0.44 -32.29
CA TYR A 138 4.67 0.04 -30.95
C TYR A 138 4.51 -1.18 -30.06
N ILE A 139 5.62 -1.62 -29.46
CA ILE A 139 5.60 -2.66 -28.44
C ILE A 139 4.63 -2.16 -27.38
N GLN A 140 3.40 -2.69 -27.38
CA GLN A 140 2.47 -2.52 -26.28
C GLN A 140 3.14 -3.22 -25.10
N LYS A 141 3.88 -2.43 -24.32
CA LYS A 141 4.34 -2.86 -23.02
C LYS A 141 3.05 -3.19 -22.26
N ASP A 142 2.87 -4.46 -21.88
CA ASP A 142 1.73 -4.96 -21.12
C ASP A 142 1.39 -3.94 -20.03
N SER A 143 0.41 -3.09 -20.31
CA SER A 143 -0.05 -2.03 -19.42
C SER A 143 -1.36 -2.51 -18.84
N SER A 144 -1.28 -3.68 -18.20
CA SER A 144 -2.34 -4.12 -17.32
C SER A 144 -2.55 -3.03 -16.27
N PRO A 145 -3.81 -2.65 -16.00
CA PRO A 145 -4.11 -1.62 -15.02
C PRO A 145 -3.52 -2.05 -13.67
N THR A 146 -2.71 -1.17 -13.09
CA THR A 146 -2.16 -1.40 -11.76
C THR A 146 -3.19 -0.92 -10.76
N ILE A 147 -3.73 -1.85 -9.96
CA ILE A 147 -4.62 -1.55 -8.84
C ILE A 147 -3.80 -1.57 -7.56
N SER A 148 -3.82 -0.48 -6.81
CA SER A 148 -3.26 -0.42 -5.46
C SER A 148 -4.38 -0.20 -4.45
N TYR A 149 -4.26 -0.81 -3.28
CA TYR A 149 -5.21 -0.65 -2.19
C TYR A 149 -4.55 0.07 -1.03
N GLN A 150 -5.33 0.85 -0.30
CA GLN A 150 -4.90 1.48 0.94
C GLN A 150 -6.00 1.33 1.97
N PHE A 151 -5.65 0.78 3.13
CA PHE A 151 -6.59 0.58 4.23
C PHE A 151 -6.42 1.64 5.33
N ILE A 152 -7.54 2.18 5.81
CA ILE A 152 -7.57 3.28 6.79
C ILE A 152 -8.56 2.93 7.91
N PHE A 153 -8.24 3.32 9.15
CA PHE A 153 -9.20 3.27 10.26
C PHE A 153 -10.21 4.42 10.13
N ASP A 154 -11.50 4.12 10.13
CA ASP A 154 -12.56 5.14 10.03
C ASP A 154 -12.48 6.22 11.14
N GLU A 155 -11.97 5.83 12.31
CA GLU A 155 -11.84 6.70 13.48
C GLU A 155 -10.50 7.47 13.54
N TRP A 156 -9.56 7.17 12.64
CA TRP A 156 -8.27 7.85 12.61
C TRP A 156 -8.42 9.22 11.96
N LYS A 157 -7.97 10.26 12.66
CA LYS A 157 -8.06 11.65 12.19
C LYS A 157 -6.84 12.12 11.42
N GLY A 158 -5.78 11.31 11.39
CA GLY A 158 -4.57 11.61 10.61
C GLY A 158 -4.70 11.11 9.17
N SER A 159 -3.71 11.44 8.35
CA SER A 159 -3.63 11.03 6.95
C SER A 159 -2.89 9.71 6.74
N GLU A 160 -2.33 9.14 7.81
CA GLU A 160 -1.55 7.92 7.76
C GLU A 160 -2.44 6.68 7.60
N ASP A 161 -2.03 5.73 6.76
CA ASP A 161 -2.71 4.44 6.60
C ASP A 161 -2.35 3.44 7.71
N ILE A 162 -3.06 2.32 7.71
CA ILE A 162 -2.89 1.28 8.73
C ILE A 162 -1.48 0.70 8.73
N LEU A 163 -0.86 0.48 7.56
CA LEU A 163 0.49 -0.07 7.50
C LEU A 163 1.51 0.90 8.11
N TYR A 164 1.44 2.19 7.79
CA TYR A 164 2.29 3.20 8.40
C TYR A 164 2.13 3.20 9.93
N LEU A 165 0.89 3.23 10.42
CA LEU A 165 0.61 3.24 11.86
C LEU A 165 1.15 1.97 12.56
N CYS A 166 1.01 0.79 11.93
CA CYS A 166 1.51 -0.47 12.47
C CYS A 166 3.04 -0.55 12.46
N GLY A 167 3.69 -0.12 11.37
CA GLY A 167 5.14 -0.04 11.28
C GLY A 167 5.74 0.92 12.31
N TYR A 168 5.10 2.08 12.50
CA TYR A 168 5.45 3.02 13.57
C TYR A 168 5.33 2.36 14.95
N TYR A 169 4.25 1.63 15.21
CA TYR A 169 4.04 0.95 16.48
C TYR A 169 5.10 -0.12 16.76
N LEU A 170 5.51 -0.91 15.75
CA LEU A 170 6.59 -1.88 15.90
C LEU A 170 7.90 -1.23 16.33
N ASN A 171 8.32 -0.17 15.63
CA ASN A 171 9.54 0.56 15.96
C ASN A 171 9.47 1.16 17.37
N TRP A 172 8.32 1.73 17.72
CA TRP A 172 8.09 2.24 19.06
C TRP A 172 8.15 1.14 20.13
N LEU A 173 7.61 -0.05 19.88
CA LEU A 173 7.64 -1.17 20.83
C LEU A 173 9.06 -1.65 21.13
N GLU A 174 9.92 -1.72 20.12
CA GLU A 174 11.32 -2.10 20.31
C GLU A 174 12.06 -1.10 21.19
N GLN A 175 11.85 0.20 20.93
CA GLN A 175 12.41 1.28 21.75
C GLN A 175 11.84 1.25 23.17
N PHE A 176 10.53 1.11 23.30
CA PHE A 176 9.82 1.02 24.57
C PHE A 176 10.34 -0.15 25.43
N VAL A 177 10.45 -1.35 24.86
CA VAL A 177 10.98 -2.52 25.59
C VAL A 177 12.44 -2.30 26.01
N SER A 178 13.26 -1.71 25.14
CA SER A 178 14.65 -1.36 25.46
C SER A 178 14.73 -0.36 26.62
N GLU A 179 13.91 0.70 26.59
CA GLU A 179 13.83 1.72 27.63
C GLU A 179 13.37 1.13 28.98
N MET A 180 12.31 0.33 28.96
CA MET A 180 11.76 -0.27 30.18
C MET A 180 12.72 -1.29 30.81
N ARG A 181 13.50 -1.98 29.99
CA ARG A 181 14.62 -2.81 30.46
C ARG A 181 15.72 -1.97 31.09
N ASN A 182 16.15 -0.89 30.45
CA ASN A 182 17.20 -0.03 30.97
C ASN A 182 16.79 0.64 32.30
N LYS A 183 15.49 0.86 32.51
CA LYS A 183 14.90 1.33 33.77
C LYS A 183 14.73 0.24 34.84
N GLY A 184 15.01 -1.04 34.52
CA GLY A 184 14.90 -2.17 35.44
C GLY A 184 13.46 -2.62 35.71
N TYR A 185 12.49 -2.22 34.88
CA TYR A 185 11.09 -2.62 35.05
C TYR A 185 10.84 -4.05 34.54
N ILE A 186 11.64 -4.48 33.57
CA ILE A 186 11.61 -5.83 33.01
C ILE A 186 13.03 -6.39 32.91
N ASN A 187 13.17 -7.68 33.23
CA ASN A 187 14.41 -8.46 33.13
C ASN A 187 14.31 -9.54 32.07
#